data_AF-A0A3P8QE81-F1
#
_entry.id   AF-A0A3P8QE81-F1
#
_cell.length_a   1.000
_cell.length_b   1.000
_cell.length_c   1.000
_cell.angle_alpha   90.00
_cell.angle_beta   90.00
_cell.angle_gamma   90.00
#
_symmetry.space_group_name_H-M   'P 1'
#
loop_
_entity.id
_entity.type
_entity.pdbx_description
1 polymer ?
#
loop_
_entity_poly.entity_id
_entity_poly.type
_entity_poly.pdbx_seq_one_letter_code
_entity_poly.pdbx_strand_id
1 'polypeptide(L)'
;MDRSPVLNTAGAESEDLMCDSVKCYICLNPFEKQTVGSLENCQHVFCLECILQWSQTANTCPVDRISFTLIYQRRSPGDDVQKKIKVSVRKNEDGGDEEEGSSAAVICEECGRGDRRHRLLVCILCDSGYHMHCLRPTLNTRPEGDWVCPECAVTAHVTGKSV
;
A
#
# COMPACT_ATOMS: atom_id res chain seq x y z
N MET A 1 33.66 51.56 -42.69
CA MET A 1 32.72 51.06 -43.72
C MET A 1 33.51 50.03 -44.50
N ASP A 2 33.61 48.77 -44.09
CA ASP A 2 32.60 47.70 -43.99
C ASP A 2 33.03 46.58 -44.96
N ARG A 3 32.82 45.33 -44.52
CA ARG A 3 32.93 44.06 -45.25
C ARG A 3 34.32 43.44 -45.50
N SER A 4 34.77 42.70 -44.49
CA SER A 4 35.55 41.47 -44.69
C SER A 4 34.61 40.26 -44.85
N PRO A 5 34.95 39.27 -45.69
CA PRO A 5 34.07 38.15 -46.01
C PRO A 5 34.13 37.03 -44.97
N VAL A 6 32.97 36.42 -44.78
CA VAL A 6 32.70 35.18 -44.05
C VAL A 6 33.40 33.99 -44.72
N LEU A 7 34.11 33.16 -43.94
CA LEU A 7 34.45 31.79 -44.33
C LEU A 7 34.50 30.85 -43.13
N ASN A 8 33.44 30.04 -43.05
CA ASN A 8 33.31 28.69 -42.54
C ASN A 8 34.39 28.17 -41.58
N THR A 9 34.05 28.14 -40.29
CA THR A 9 34.47 27.07 -39.40
C THR A 9 33.52 25.90 -39.57
N ALA A 10 33.98 24.86 -40.26
CA ALA A 10 33.31 23.57 -40.35
C ALA A 10 33.17 22.94 -38.96
N GLY A 11 32.05 22.24 -38.77
CA GLY A 11 31.54 21.72 -37.51
C GLY A 11 32.56 20.97 -36.65
N ALA A 12 32.63 21.40 -35.40
CA ALA A 12 32.70 20.50 -34.27
C ALA A 12 31.54 20.92 -33.36
N GLU A 13 30.35 20.42 -33.67
CA GLU A 13 29.18 20.50 -32.81
C GLU A 13 29.50 19.74 -31.52
N SER A 14 30.05 20.45 -30.55
CA SER A 14 30.01 20.07 -29.14
C SER A 14 28.77 20.71 -28.54
N GLU A 15 27.63 20.06 -28.70
CA GLU A 15 26.42 20.34 -27.91
C GLU A 15 26.01 19.04 -27.21
N ASP A 16 26.52 18.92 -25.99
CA ASP A 16 25.89 18.30 -24.82
C ASP A 16 24.97 17.07 -25.01
N LEU A 17 25.58 15.89 -24.85
CA LEU A 17 25.17 14.85 -23.88
C LEU A 17 23.65 14.62 -23.70
N MET A 18 23.01 13.94 -24.66
CA MET A 18 21.71 13.30 -24.40
C MET A 18 21.91 11.85 -23.94
N CYS A 19 22.52 11.67 -22.77
CA CYS A 19 22.32 10.42 -22.04
C CYS A 19 20.97 10.56 -21.34
N ASP A 20 19.88 10.24 -22.06
CA ASP A 20 18.53 10.08 -21.52
C ASP A 20 18.53 8.87 -20.58
N SER A 21 19.26 9.02 -19.47
CA SER A 21 19.48 8.00 -18.48
C SER A 21 18.11 7.61 -17.98
N VAL A 22 17.69 6.40 -18.35
CA VAL A 22 16.40 5.85 -17.96
C VAL A 22 16.28 6.06 -16.45
N LYS A 23 15.29 6.83 -16.03
CA LYS A 23 15.11 7.29 -14.65
C LYS A 23 13.82 6.76 -14.06
N CYS A 24 13.77 6.67 -12.75
CA CYS A 24 12.55 6.31 -12.05
C CYS A 24 11.57 7.48 -12.08
N TYR A 25 10.34 7.27 -12.55
CA TYR A 25 9.31 8.33 -12.55
C TYR A 25 8.74 8.69 -11.17
N ILE A 26 9.13 7.95 -10.10
CA ILE A 26 8.70 8.23 -8.72
C ILE A 26 9.75 9.06 -7.98
N CYS A 27 11.02 8.63 -7.97
CA CYS A 27 12.09 9.33 -7.26
C CYS A 27 12.98 10.19 -8.17
N LEU A 28 12.77 10.14 -9.48
CA LEU A 28 13.50 10.89 -10.52
C LEU A 28 14.99 10.57 -10.64
N ASN A 29 15.50 9.62 -9.87
CA ASN A 29 16.90 9.19 -9.92
C ASN A 29 17.18 8.28 -11.14
N PRO A 30 18.36 8.41 -11.77
CA PRO A 30 18.80 7.54 -12.86
C PRO A 30 19.05 6.10 -12.37
N PHE A 31 18.93 5.13 -13.27
CA PHE A 31 19.19 3.72 -12.95
C PHE A 31 20.68 3.37 -13.03
N GLU A 32 21.37 3.34 -11.89
CA GLU A 32 22.82 3.05 -11.81
C GLU A 32 23.14 1.57 -11.50
N LYS A 33 22.46 0.61 -12.16
CA LYS A 33 22.55 -0.86 -11.93
C LYS A 33 21.74 -1.39 -10.74
N GLN A 34 20.55 -0.86 -10.54
CA GLN A 34 19.60 -1.33 -9.53
C GLN A 34 18.51 -2.21 -10.13
N THR A 35 17.93 -3.10 -9.33
CA THR A 35 16.73 -3.85 -9.74
C THR A 35 15.58 -2.90 -9.99
N VAL A 36 14.94 -3.05 -11.14
CA VAL A 36 13.82 -2.21 -11.57
C VAL A 36 12.52 -2.99 -11.55
N GLY A 37 11.43 -2.27 -11.33
CA GLY A 37 10.06 -2.76 -11.45
C GLY A 37 9.43 -2.24 -12.73
N SER A 38 8.82 -3.15 -13.48
CA SER A 38 7.96 -2.85 -14.64
C SER A 38 6.56 -3.38 -14.38
N LEU A 39 5.54 -2.77 -14.94
CA LEU A 39 4.14 -3.17 -14.73
C LEU A 39 3.65 -4.09 -15.86
N GLU A 40 2.61 -4.87 -15.60
CA GLU A 40 2.04 -5.81 -16.59
C GLU A 40 1.43 -5.11 -17.82
N ASN A 41 0.81 -3.94 -17.62
CA ASN A 41 -0.04 -3.30 -18.62
C ASN A 41 0.50 -1.95 -19.11
N CYS A 42 1.76 -1.62 -18.79
CA CYS A 42 2.41 -0.42 -19.30
C CYS A 42 3.93 -0.61 -19.42
N GLN A 43 4.60 0.24 -20.21
CA GLN A 43 6.04 0.18 -20.45
C GLN A 43 6.86 1.05 -19.48
N HIS A 44 6.23 1.61 -18.45
CA HIS A 44 6.91 2.45 -17.46
C HIS A 44 7.76 1.62 -16.50
N VAL A 45 8.97 2.11 -16.24
CA VAL A 45 9.97 1.45 -15.39
C VAL A 45 10.28 2.35 -14.19
N PHE A 46 10.38 1.72 -13.02
CA PHE A 46 10.59 2.37 -11.74
C PHE A 46 11.68 1.65 -10.96
N CYS A 47 12.21 2.25 -9.89
CA CYS A 47 12.92 1.49 -8.87
C CYS A 47 11.97 0.42 -8.31
N LEU A 48 12.48 -0.80 -8.10
CA LEU A 48 11.67 -1.86 -7.49
C LEU A 48 11.04 -1.39 -6.17
N GLU A 49 11.83 -0.75 -5.30
CA GLU A 49 11.34 -0.24 -4.02
C GLU A 49 10.25 0.83 -4.22
N CYS A 50 10.47 1.81 -5.09
CA CYS A 50 9.50 2.88 -5.30
C CYS A 50 8.14 2.37 -5.78
N ILE A 51 8.13 1.45 -6.74
CA ILE A 51 6.85 0.91 -7.25
C ILE A 51 6.21 -0.05 -6.24
N LEU A 52 7.00 -0.78 -5.43
CA LEU A 52 6.47 -1.57 -4.32
C LEU A 52 5.80 -0.66 -3.27
N GLN A 53 6.46 0.44 -2.89
CA GLN A 53 5.90 1.41 -1.96
C GLN A 53 4.58 2.00 -2.49
N TRP A 54 4.57 2.43 -3.76
CA TRP A 54 3.37 2.91 -4.43
C TRP A 54 2.24 1.87 -4.48
N SER A 55 2.59 0.61 -4.73
CA SER A 55 1.62 -0.49 -4.82
C SER A 55 0.85 -0.78 -3.53
N GLN A 56 1.35 -0.28 -2.39
CA GLN A 56 0.65 -0.37 -1.11
C GLN A 56 -0.55 0.56 -1.04
N THR A 57 -0.52 1.70 -1.74
CA THR A 57 -1.58 2.72 -1.70
C THR A 57 -2.42 2.74 -2.97
N ALA A 58 -1.87 2.33 -4.11
CA ALA A 58 -2.56 2.33 -5.39
C ALA A 58 -2.11 1.20 -6.31
N ASN A 59 -3.06 0.60 -7.03
CA ASN A 59 -2.81 -0.39 -8.09
C ASN A 59 -2.89 0.21 -9.49
N THR A 60 -2.62 1.50 -9.63
CA THR A 60 -2.62 2.23 -10.91
C THR A 60 -1.24 2.81 -11.16
N CYS A 61 -0.72 2.72 -12.37
CA CYS A 61 0.60 3.27 -12.70
C CYS A 61 0.70 4.78 -12.37
N PRO A 62 1.80 5.26 -11.78
CA PRO A 62 2.00 6.68 -11.49
C PRO A 62 1.99 7.62 -12.71
N VAL A 63 2.27 7.09 -13.91
CA VAL A 63 2.45 7.89 -15.13
C VAL A 63 1.16 7.96 -15.96
N ASP A 64 0.62 6.81 -16.33
CA ASP A 64 -0.52 6.66 -17.25
C ASP A 64 -1.80 6.13 -16.57
N ARG A 65 -1.75 5.87 -15.26
CA ARG A 65 -2.88 5.43 -14.42
C ARG A 65 -3.49 4.09 -14.82
N ILE A 66 -2.83 3.32 -15.68
CA ILE A 66 -3.28 1.99 -16.06
C ILE A 66 -3.22 1.07 -14.84
N SER A 67 -4.31 0.33 -14.60
CA SER A 67 -4.38 -0.62 -13.49
C SER A 67 -3.45 -1.81 -13.69
N PHE A 68 -2.78 -2.23 -12.63
CA PHE A 68 -1.92 -3.40 -12.59
C PHE A 68 -2.18 -4.23 -11.34
N THR A 69 -1.97 -5.53 -11.43
CA THR A 69 -2.02 -6.49 -10.32
C THR A 69 -0.68 -7.20 -10.10
N LEU A 70 0.24 -7.07 -11.06
CA LEU A 70 1.57 -7.67 -11.06
C LEU A 70 2.64 -6.61 -11.30
N ILE A 71 3.71 -6.68 -10.49
CA ILE A 71 4.97 -5.98 -10.73
C ILE A 71 6.00 -7.02 -11.18
N TYR A 72 6.68 -6.75 -12.28
CA TYR A 72 7.76 -7.56 -12.82
C TYR A 72 9.11 -6.96 -12.43
N GLN A 73 9.87 -7.72 -11.64
CA GLN A 73 11.24 -7.38 -11.25
C GLN A 73 12.22 -7.78 -12.36
N ARG A 74 13.06 -6.84 -12.78
CA ARG A 74 14.13 -7.04 -13.78
C ARG A 74 15.48 -6.58 -13.21
N ARG A 75 16.59 -7.09 -13.75
CA ARG A 75 17.95 -6.69 -13.34
C ARG A 75 18.29 -5.29 -13.83
N SER A 76 17.87 -4.95 -15.04
CA SER A 76 17.97 -3.62 -15.63
C SER A 76 16.76 -3.33 -16.55
N PRO A 77 16.56 -2.07 -16.97
CA PRO A 77 15.51 -1.73 -17.95
C PRO A 77 15.73 -2.48 -19.27
N GLY A 78 14.80 -3.35 -19.64
CA GLY A 78 14.86 -4.15 -20.88
C GLY A 78 15.34 -5.60 -20.72
N ASP A 79 15.93 -5.97 -19.57
CA ASP A 79 16.30 -7.37 -19.27
C ASP A 79 15.07 -8.28 -19.08
N ASP A 80 15.25 -9.59 -19.18
CA ASP A 80 14.24 -10.59 -18.85
C ASP A 80 13.68 -10.45 -17.41
N VAL A 81 12.42 -10.85 -17.26
CA VAL A 81 11.71 -10.83 -15.96
C VAL A 81 12.30 -11.91 -15.04
N GLN A 82 12.91 -11.49 -13.94
CA GLN A 82 13.42 -12.40 -12.92
C GLN A 82 12.34 -12.89 -11.95
N LYS A 83 11.39 -12.01 -11.57
CA LYS A 83 10.36 -12.34 -10.59
C LYS A 83 9.05 -11.60 -10.89
N LYS A 84 7.92 -12.26 -10.64
CA LYS A 84 6.58 -11.67 -10.68
C LYS A 84 6.08 -11.48 -9.25
N ILE A 85 5.74 -10.26 -8.89
CA ILE A 85 5.26 -9.89 -7.55
C ILE A 85 3.78 -9.55 -7.68
N LYS A 86 2.93 -10.33 -7.01
CA LYS A 86 1.49 -10.07 -6.97
C LYS A 86 1.19 -8.97 -5.97
N VAL A 87 0.58 -7.90 -6.46
CA VAL A 87 0.16 -6.76 -5.68
C VAL A 87 -1.27 -6.98 -5.23
N SER A 88 -1.43 -7.03 -3.92
CA SER A 88 -2.72 -6.87 -3.26
C SER A 88 -2.62 -5.54 -2.52
N VAL A 89 -3.36 -4.53 -3.00
CA VAL A 89 -3.51 -3.27 -2.27
C VAL A 89 -4.02 -3.66 -0.90
N ARG A 90 -3.21 -3.43 0.13
CA ARG A 90 -3.69 -3.50 1.50
C ARG A 90 -4.65 -2.33 1.59
N LYS A 91 -5.95 -2.60 1.45
CA LYS A 91 -6.98 -1.64 1.82
C LYS A 91 -6.70 -1.31 3.28
N ASN A 92 -5.99 -0.21 3.53
CA ASN A 92 -6.13 0.51 4.78
C ASN A 92 -7.56 1.02 4.74
N GLU A 93 -8.48 0.18 5.19
CA GLU A 93 -9.81 0.63 5.49
C GLU A 93 -9.70 1.63 6.66
N ASP A 94 -10.24 2.82 6.41
CA ASP A 94 -10.51 3.94 7.32
C ASP A 94 -9.33 4.83 7.74
N GLY A 95 -9.21 5.94 7.02
CA GLY A 95 -9.31 7.23 7.71
C GLY A 95 -10.78 7.47 8.07
N GLY A 96 -11.02 7.79 9.34
CA GLY A 96 -12.32 8.09 9.92
C GLY A 96 -12.15 8.60 11.35
N ASP A 97 -11.74 9.86 11.42
CA ASP A 97 -11.91 10.90 12.45
C ASP A 97 -11.38 10.72 13.89
N GLU A 98 -10.66 11.77 14.29
CA GLU A 98 -10.27 12.14 15.64
C GLU A 98 -11.52 12.49 16.46
N GLU A 99 -11.72 11.87 17.62
CA GLU A 99 -12.45 12.48 18.74
C GLU A 99 -11.92 11.87 20.04
N GLU A 100 -11.39 12.76 20.86
CA GLU A 100 -10.88 12.53 22.20
C GLU A 100 -12.01 12.00 23.10
N GLY A 101 -11.83 10.80 23.64
CA GLY A 101 -12.83 10.18 24.50
C GLY A 101 -12.19 9.11 25.35
N SER A 102 -11.71 9.54 26.51
CA SER A 102 -11.24 8.70 27.61
C SER A 102 -12.31 7.66 27.99
N SER A 103 -12.24 6.50 27.35
CA SER A 103 -12.83 5.26 27.81
C SER A 103 -11.70 4.26 27.78
N ALA A 104 -11.48 3.56 28.89
CA ALA A 104 -10.38 2.63 29.13
C ALA A 104 -9.97 1.91 27.85
N ALA A 105 -8.66 1.82 27.58
CA ALA A 105 -8.15 1.23 26.35
C ALA A 105 -8.58 -0.24 26.25
N VAL A 106 -9.76 -0.49 25.67
CA VAL A 106 -10.30 -1.83 25.47
C VAL A 106 -9.38 -2.53 24.48
N ILE A 107 -8.79 -3.63 24.94
CA ILE A 107 -7.89 -4.47 24.14
C ILE A 107 -8.67 -5.64 23.56
N CYS A 108 -8.19 -6.16 22.44
CA CYS A 108 -8.70 -7.40 21.88
C CYS A 108 -8.18 -8.59 22.69
N GLU A 109 -9.07 -9.43 23.23
CA GLU A 109 -8.69 -10.61 24.03
C GLU A 109 -7.92 -11.67 23.22
N GLU A 110 -8.11 -11.71 21.89
CA GLU A 110 -7.47 -12.71 21.02
C GLU A 110 -6.03 -12.31 20.62
N CYS A 111 -5.77 -11.02 20.41
CA CYS A 111 -4.47 -10.55 19.91
C CYS A 111 -3.70 -9.69 20.92
N GLY A 112 -4.34 -9.28 22.02
CA GLY A 112 -3.78 -8.43 23.08
C GLY A 112 -3.53 -6.98 22.65
N ARG A 113 -4.12 -6.51 21.55
CA ARG A 113 -3.88 -5.17 21.00
C ARG A 113 -5.14 -4.31 20.99
N GLY A 114 -4.96 -3.02 21.23
CA GLY A 114 -6.00 -1.98 21.12
C GLY A 114 -5.95 -1.17 19.82
N ASP A 115 -5.17 -1.60 18.81
CA ASP A 115 -5.16 -0.93 17.50
C ASP A 115 -6.49 -1.14 16.76
N ARG A 116 -6.82 -0.29 15.77
CA ARG A 116 -8.05 -0.42 14.95
C ARG A 116 -9.36 -0.41 15.76
N ARG A 117 -9.54 0.60 16.62
CA ARG A 117 -10.71 0.76 17.49
C ARG A 117 -12.05 0.76 16.74
N HIS A 118 -12.08 1.24 15.49
CA HIS A 118 -13.26 1.25 14.63
C HIS A 118 -13.74 -0.15 14.19
N ARG A 119 -12.88 -1.18 14.32
CA ARG A 119 -13.22 -2.59 14.07
C ARG A 119 -13.12 -3.45 15.32
N LEU A 120 -13.08 -2.82 16.50
CA LEU A 120 -13.10 -3.48 17.79
C LEU A 120 -14.54 -3.47 18.31
N LEU A 121 -15.14 -4.65 18.44
CA LEU A 121 -16.45 -4.86 19.02
C LEU A 121 -16.29 -5.06 20.53
N VAL A 122 -17.16 -4.44 21.31
CA VAL A 122 -17.19 -4.59 22.76
C VAL A 122 -18.44 -5.38 23.13
N CYS A 123 -18.26 -6.42 23.94
CA CYS A 123 -19.37 -7.23 24.41
C CYS A 123 -20.22 -6.44 25.41
N ILE A 124 -21.53 -6.35 25.18
CA ILE A 124 -22.43 -5.65 26.12
C ILE A 124 -22.60 -6.36 27.48
N LEU A 125 -22.19 -7.63 27.59
CA LEU A 125 -22.37 -8.44 28.80
C LEU A 125 -21.13 -8.52 29.69
N CYS A 126 -19.93 -8.45 29.10
CA CYS A 126 -18.67 -8.64 29.83
C CYS A 126 -17.61 -7.55 29.56
N ASP A 127 -17.94 -6.54 28.74
CA ASP A 127 -17.05 -5.43 28.35
C ASP A 127 -15.76 -5.85 27.62
N SER A 128 -15.63 -7.14 27.28
CA SER A 128 -14.47 -7.65 26.55
C SER A 128 -14.45 -7.16 25.10
N GLY A 129 -13.27 -6.76 24.64
CA GLY A 129 -13.02 -6.31 23.27
C GLY A 129 -12.59 -7.43 22.34
N TYR A 130 -13.09 -7.40 21.10
CA TYR A 130 -12.69 -8.32 20.04
C TYR A 130 -12.63 -7.61 18.70
N HIS A 131 -11.53 -7.77 17.97
CA HIS A 131 -11.52 -7.35 16.57
C HIS A 131 -12.39 -8.26 15.72
N MET A 132 -13.10 -7.67 14.76
CA MET A 132 -13.92 -8.40 13.80
C MET A 132 -13.15 -9.54 13.08
N HIS A 133 -11.86 -9.34 12.79
CA HIS A 133 -10.99 -10.35 12.16
C HIS A 133 -10.36 -11.35 13.11
N CYS A 134 -10.38 -11.08 14.41
CA CYS A 134 -9.88 -12.00 15.43
C CYS A 134 -10.94 -13.04 15.82
N LEU A 135 -12.22 -12.73 15.59
CA LEU A 135 -13.33 -13.66 15.82
C LEU A 135 -13.25 -14.88 14.88
N ARG A 136 -13.81 -15.99 15.34
CA ARG A 136 -13.96 -17.24 14.59
C ARG A 136 -15.44 -17.66 14.62
N PRO A 137 -16.18 -17.58 13.49
CA PRO A 137 -15.77 -17.08 12.18
C PRO A 137 -15.50 -15.57 12.17
N THR A 138 -14.64 -15.12 11.25
CA THR A 138 -14.30 -13.70 11.11
C THR A 138 -15.50 -12.91 10.62
N LEU A 139 -15.76 -11.75 11.23
CA LEU A 139 -16.77 -10.81 10.75
C LEU A 139 -16.14 -9.86 9.73
N ASN A 140 -16.76 -9.74 8.56
CA ASN A 140 -16.33 -8.78 7.53
C ASN A 140 -17.17 -7.51 7.52
N THR A 141 -18.32 -7.51 8.21
CA THR A 141 -19.21 -6.36 8.34
C THR A 141 -19.53 -6.14 9.81
N ARG A 142 -19.61 -4.86 10.21
CA ARG A 142 -19.97 -4.50 11.58
C ARG A 142 -21.41 -4.99 11.82
N PRO A 143 -21.67 -5.75 12.91
CA PRO A 143 -23.03 -6.13 13.25
C PRO A 143 -23.88 -4.88 13.50
N GLU A 144 -25.13 -4.92 13.06
CA GLU A 144 -26.11 -3.87 13.36
C GLU A 144 -26.64 -4.09 14.77
N GLY A 145 -26.48 -3.11 15.65
CA GLY A 145 -26.96 -3.15 17.04
C GLY A 145 -25.96 -3.73 18.04
N ASP A 146 -26.48 -4.20 19.17
CA ASP A 146 -25.69 -4.70 20.28
C ASP A 146 -24.99 -6.02 19.93
N TRP A 147 -23.70 -6.11 20.29
CA TRP A 147 -22.89 -7.30 20.05
C TRP A 147 -22.55 -8.01 21.36
N VAL A 148 -22.59 -9.35 21.32
CA VAL A 148 -22.26 -10.24 22.43
C VAL A 148 -21.14 -11.18 21.98
N CYS A 149 -20.12 -11.36 22.83
CA CYS A 149 -19.00 -12.23 22.52
C CYS A 149 -19.41 -13.73 22.50
N PRO A 150 -18.63 -14.59 21.83
CA PRO A 150 -18.93 -16.04 21.75
C PRO A 150 -19.08 -16.70 23.13
N GLU A 151 -18.24 -16.31 24.10
CA GLU A 151 -18.32 -16.83 25.47
C GLU A 151 -19.67 -16.49 26.11
N CYS A 152 -20.07 -15.22 26.06
CA CYS A 152 -21.35 -14.79 26.61
C CYS A 152 -22.54 -15.33 25.83
N ALA A 153 -22.41 -15.55 24.51
CA ALA A 153 -23.45 -16.18 23.70
C ALA A 153 -23.70 -17.65 24.10
N VAL A 154 -22.64 -18.37 24.48
CA VAL A 154 -22.74 -19.74 25.01
C VAL A 154 -23.22 -19.74 26.47
N THR A 155 -22.68 -18.86 27.31
CA THR A 155 -23.02 -18.75 28.74
C THR A 155 -24.42 -18.18 29.01
N ALA A 156 -25.04 -17.46 28.05
CA ALA A 156 -26.43 -17.01 28.17
C ALA A 156 -27.43 -18.17 28.34
N HIS A 157 -27.03 -19.42 28.06
CA HIS A 157 -27.81 -20.63 28.34
C HIS A 157 -27.52 -21.25 29.73
N VAL A 158 -26.57 -20.72 30.49
CA VAL A 158 -26.13 -21.27 31.79
C VAL A 158 -25.91 -20.16 32.82
N THR A 159 -26.97 -19.41 33.12
CA THR A 159 -27.08 -18.76 34.44
C THR A 159 -28.38 -19.18 35.12
N GLY A 160 -28.55 -20.51 35.19
CA GLY A 160 -29.13 -21.11 36.38
C GLY A 160 -28.22 -20.75 37.56
N LYS A 161 -28.62 -19.73 38.30
CA LYS A 161 -28.06 -19.31 39.57
C LYS A 161 -28.21 -20.49 40.54
N SER A 162 -27.19 -21.33 40.67
CA SER A 162 -27.13 -22.31 41.76
C SER A 162 -26.79 -21.52 43.02
N VAL A 163 -27.80 -21.43 43.89
CA VAL A 163 -27.70 -21.00 45.29
C VAL A 163 -26.80 -21.95 46.09
#